data_AF-A0A3C1KL03-F1
#
_entry.id   AF-A0A3C1KL03-F1
#
_cell.length_a   1.000
_cell.length_b   1.000
_cell.length_c   1.000
_cell.angle_alpha   90.00
_cell.angle_beta   90.00
_cell.angle_gamma   90.00
#
_symmetry.space_group_name_H-M   'P 1'
#
loop_
_entity.id
_entity.type
_entity.pdbx_description
1 polymer ?
#
loop_
_entity_poly.entity_id
_entity_poly.type
_entity_poly.pdbx_seq_one_letter_code
_entity_poly.pdbx_strand_id
1 'polypeptide(L)'
;RKGLGMTTVTGPEDVLVGIFTDGDLRRALDEAVDVRNTPISELMTRGAKTIGPNMLAAEALRIMEENKITSLVVQRGDHMVGVIHLMNLLHAGIA
;
A
#
# COMPACT_ATOMS: atom_id res chain seq x y z
N ARG A 1 5.60 -11.34 11.83
CA ARG A 1 5.12 -11.18 10.42
C ARG A 1 4.15 -10.01 10.39
N LYS A 2 4.21 -9.13 9.37
CA LYS A 2 3.34 -7.93 9.27
C LYS A 2 1.95 -8.22 8.66
N GLY A 3 1.84 -9.19 7.75
CA GLY A 3 0.54 -9.71 7.27
C GLY A 3 -0.29 -8.78 6.39
N LEU A 4 0.33 -7.82 5.69
CA LEU A 4 -0.37 -6.77 4.93
C LEU A 4 -0.56 -7.10 3.43
N GLY A 5 0.07 -8.15 2.90
CA GLY A 5 0.03 -8.49 1.47
C GLY A 5 0.61 -7.42 0.55
N MET A 6 1.37 -6.47 1.10
CA MET A 6 1.99 -5.37 0.37
C MET A 6 3.20 -4.79 1.11
N THR A 7 4.03 -4.05 0.36
CA THR A 7 5.13 -3.24 0.90
C THR A 7 5.18 -1.89 0.19
N THR A 8 5.62 -0.86 0.91
CA THR A 8 5.99 0.43 0.33
C THR A 8 7.40 0.37 -0.23
N VAL A 9 7.65 1.22 -1.22
CA VAL A 9 8.98 1.46 -1.80
C VAL A 9 9.31 2.91 -1.55
N THR A 10 10.46 3.15 -0.92
CA THR A 10 10.96 4.49 -0.61
C THR A 10 12.23 4.79 -1.40
N GLY A 11 12.39 6.06 -1.76
CA GLY A 11 13.62 6.61 -2.32
C GLY A 11 14.53 7.15 -1.22
N PRO A 12 15.46 8.06 -1.56
CA PRO A 12 16.24 8.81 -0.59
C PRO A 12 15.35 9.50 0.45
N GLU A 13 15.86 9.65 1.68
CA GLU A 13 15.18 10.37 2.77
C GLU A 13 13.77 9.81 3.12
N ASP A 14 13.56 8.51 2.91
CA ASP A 14 12.29 7.81 3.15
C ASP A 14 11.08 8.38 2.39
N VAL A 15 11.35 9.10 1.29
CA VAL A 15 10.30 9.62 0.41
C VAL A 15 9.59 8.44 -0.26
N LEU A 16 8.26 8.36 -0.11
CA LEU A 16 7.44 7.33 -0.73
C LEU A 16 7.45 7.48 -2.27
N VAL A 17 7.95 6.47 -2.98
CA VAL A 17 8.00 6.46 -4.45
C VAL A 17 7.04 5.45 -5.08
N GLY A 18 6.56 4.47 -4.32
CA GLY A 18 5.65 3.45 -4.84
C GLY A 18 5.19 2.43 -3.81
N ILE A 19 4.38 1.49 -4.28
CA ILE A 19 3.96 0.30 -3.55
C ILE A 19 4.04 -0.94 -4.43
N PHE A 20 4.19 -2.09 -3.80
CA PHE A 20 4.08 -3.38 -4.45
C PHE A 20 3.22 -4.32 -3.60
N THR A 21 2.24 -4.95 -4.24
CA THR A 21 1.22 -5.79 -3.61
C THR A 21 1.28 -7.23 -4.14
N ASP A 22 0.68 -8.18 -3.43
CA ASP A 22 0.50 -9.55 -3.94
C ASP A 22 -0.26 -9.57 -5.27
N GLY A 23 -1.13 -8.58 -5.51
CA GLY A 23 -1.81 -8.40 -6.79
C GLY A 23 -0.86 -8.00 -7.92
N ASP A 24 0.12 -7.14 -7.65
CA ASP A 24 1.19 -6.79 -8.60
C ASP A 24 2.06 -8.02 -8.88
N LEU A 25 2.43 -8.77 -7.84
CA LEU A 25 3.19 -10.01 -7.98
C LEU A 25 2.46 -11.01 -8.89
N ARG A 26 1.17 -11.24 -8.65
CA ARG A 26 0.37 -12.13 -9.50
C ARG A 26 0.39 -11.67 -10.96
N ARG A 27 0.17 -10.37 -11.22
CA ARG A 27 0.21 -9.81 -12.59
C ARG A 27 1.59 -10.00 -13.26
N ALA A 28 2.68 -9.74 -12.53
CA ALA A 28 4.02 -9.91 -13.05
C ALA A 28 4.33 -11.38 -13.40
N LEU A 29 3.82 -12.33 -12.61
CA LEU A 29 3.93 -13.76 -12.90
C LEU A 29 3.09 -14.15 -14.12
N ASP A 30 1.87 -13.61 -14.27
CA ASP A 30 1.00 -13.84 -15.42
C ASP A 30 1.67 -13.35 -16.73
N GLU A 31 2.47 -12.29 -16.65
CA GLU A 31 3.27 -11.73 -17.75
C GLU A 31 4.64 -12.40 -17.95
N ALA A 32 4.93 -13.48 -17.20
CA ALA A 32 6.20 -14.22 -17.24
C ALA A 32 7.45 -13.36 -16.95
N VAL A 33 7.29 -12.28 -16.18
CA VAL A 33 8.41 -11.43 -15.75
C VAL A 33 9.30 -12.21 -14.78
N ASP A 34 10.63 -12.09 -14.92
CA ASP A 34 11.57 -12.62 -13.94
C ASP A 34 11.59 -11.76 -12.67
N VAL A 35 10.59 -11.99 -11.81
CA VAL A 35 10.40 -11.24 -10.54
C VAL A 35 11.56 -11.40 -9.55
N ARG A 36 12.50 -12.33 -9.78
CA ARG A 36 13.65 -12.53 -8.90
C ARG A 36 14.80 -11.60 -9.23
N ASN A 37 14.96 -11.26 -10.52
CA ASN A 37 16.07 -10.42 -11.00
C ASN A 37 15.61 -9.03 -11.44
N THR A 38 14.31 -8.82 -11.66
CA THR A 38 13.77 -7.51 -12.06
C THR A 38 13.79 -6.53 -10.87
N PRO A 39 14.36 -5.32 -11.02
CA PRO A 39 14.35 -4.30 -9.97
C PRO A 39 12.94 -3.92 -9.55
N ILE A 40 12.71 -3.71 -8.24
CA ILE A 40 11.39 -3.32 -7.73
C ILE A 40 10.87 -2.01 -8.33
N SER A 41 11.78 -1.11 -8.73
CA SER A 41 11.46 0.15 -9.42
C SER A 41 10.75 -0.03 -10.76
N GLU A 42 10.86 -1.21 -11.36
CA GLU A 42 10.20 -1.57 -12.62
C GLU A 42 8.87 -2.32 -12.39
N LEU A 43 8.70 -2.95 -11.21
CA LEU A 43 7.52 -3.75 -10.88
C LEU A 43 6.50 -3.01 -10.00
N MET A 44 6.93 -2.01 -9.23
CA MET A 44 6.07 -1.30 -8.30
C MET A 44 5.02 -0.45 -9.04
N THR A 45 3.85 -0.31 -8.43
CA THR A 45 2.95 0.80 -8.76
C THR A 45 3.59 2.09 -8.25
N ARG A 46 3.81 3.07 -9.12
CA ARG A 46 4.36 4.38 -8.73
C ARG A 46 3.36 5.18 -7.91
N GLY A 47 3.85 5.81 -6.85
CA GLY A 47 3.02 6.47 -5.85
C GLY A 47 2.19 5.49 -5.02
N ALA A 48 1.26 6.03 -4.23
CA ALA A 48 0.30 5.25 -3.46
C ALA A 48 -0.95 6.09 -3.18
N LYS A 49 -2.06 5.43 -2.85
CA LYS A 49 -3.16 6.14 -2.17
C LYS A 49 -2.77 6.38 -0.72
N THR A 50 -2.76 7.64 -0.34
CA THR A 50 -2.30 8.09 0.97
C THR A 50 -3.41 8.81 1.72
N ILE A 51 -3.34 8.76 3.05
CA ILE A 51 -4.25 9.45 3.97
C ILE A 51 -3.46 10.15 5.07
N GLY A 52 -4.06 11.18 5.67
CA GLY A 52 -3.48 11.85 6.83
C GLY A 52 -3.65 11.03 8.12
N PRO A 53 -2.78 11.23 9.14
CA PRO A 53 -2.84 10.47 10.40
C PRO A 53 -4.09 10.75 11.23
N ASN A 54 -4.81 11.84 10.94
CA ASN A 54 -6.01 12.26 11.68
C ASN A 54 -7.31 11.93 10.93
N MET A 55 -7.23 11.25 9.77
CA MET A 55 -8.43 10.84 9.03
C MET A 55 -9.22 9.80 9.83
N LEU A 56 -10.55 9.88 9.76
CA LEU A 56 -11.40 8.91 10.44
C LEU A 56 -11.24 7.53 9.81
N ALA A 57 -11.20 6.50 10.65
CA ALA A 57 -11.07 5.10 10.22
C ALA A 57 -12.20 4.68 9.25
N ALA A 58 -13.43 5.18 9.47
CA ALA A 58 -14.56 4.93 8.58
C ALA A 58 -14.39 5.60 7.19
N GLU A 59 -13.75 6.77 7.12
CA GLU A 59 -13.43 7.41 5.84
C GLU A 59 -12.33 6.66 5.11
N ALA A 60 -11.32 6.16 5.84
CA ALA A 60 -10.29 5.30 5.28
C ALA A 60 -10.89 4.02 4.68
N LEU A 61 -11.86 3.40 5.37
CA LEU A 61 -12.60 2.24 4.85
C LEU A 61 -13.33 2.57 3.54
N ARG A 62 -14.07 3.70 3.51
CA ARG A 62 -14.75 4.15 2.28
C ARG A 62 -13.78 4.35 1.11
N ILE A 63 -12.61 4.96 1.36
CA ILE A 63 -11.58 5.12 0.32
C ILE A 63 -11.11 3.76 -0.20
N MET A 64 -10.88 2.80 0.70
CA MET A 64 -10.50 1.43 0.33
C MET A 64 -11.53 0.78 -0.59
N GLU A 65 -12.83 0.88 -0.25
CA GLU A 65 -13.94 0.34 -1.04
C GLU A 65 -14.04 0.98 -2.43
N GLU A 66 -14.03 2.32 -2.49
CA GLU A 66 -14.15 3.08 -3.74
C GLU A 66 -13.01 2.79 -4.71
N ASN A 67 -11.80 2.60 -4.18
CA ASN A 67 -10.61 2.34 -4.99
C ASN A 67 -10.31 0.85 -5.16
N LYS A 68 -11.11 -0.05 -4.56
CA LYS A 68 -10.92 -1.51 -4.57
C LYS A 68 -9.52 -1.93 -4.11
N ILE A 69 -9.03 -1.30 -3.03
CA ILE A 69 -7.72 -1.58 -2.41
C ILE A 69 -7.91 -2.00 -0.96
N THR A 70 -6.95 -2.74 -0.40
CA THR A 70 -7.02 -3.24 0.99
C THR A 70 -6.06 -2.54 1.93
N SER A 71 -5.24 -1.61 1.43
CA SER A 71 -4.23 -0.90 2.21
C SER A 71 -4.17 0.57 1.81
N LEU A 72 -3.91 1.42 2.80
CA LEU A 72 -3.63 2.84 2.61
C LEU A 72 -2.34 3.21 3.33
N VAL A 73 -1.54 4.06 2.70
CA VAL A 73 -0.32 4.59 3.32
C VAL A 73 -0.68 5.84 4.11
N VAL A 74 -0.23 5.92 5.36
CA VAL A 74 -0.46 7.10 6.21
C VAL A 74 0.72 8.04 6.08
N GLN A 75 0.47 9.30 5.71
CA GLN A 75 1.48 10.34 5.54
C GLN A 75 1.22 11.55 6.43
N ARG A 76 2.30 12.13 6.97
CA ARG A 76 2.29 13.46 7.61
C ARG A 76 3.18 14.38 6.79
N GLY A 77 2.55 15.24 5.98
CA GLY A 77 3.27 15.96 4.93
C GLY A 77 3.83 14.96 3.91
N ASP A 78 5.10 15.09 3.55
CA ASP A 78 5.75 14.19 2.59
C ASP A 78 6.27 12.90 3.23
N HIS A 79 6.25 12.79 4.56
CA HIS A 79 6.79 11.64 5.28
C HIS A 79 5.75 10.56 5.52
N MET A 80 6.08 9.33 5.15
CA MET A 80 5.30 8.14 5.50
C MET A 80 5.45 7.84 6.99
N VAL A 81 4.33 7.70 7.70
CA VAL A 81 4.30 7.40 9.13
C VAL A 81 3.66 6.05 9.46
N GLY A 82 3.05 5.38 8.49
CA GLY A 82 2.48 4.05 8.69
C GLY A 82 1.71 3.52 7.48
N VAL A 83 1.10 2.35 7.68
CA VAL A 83 0.17 1.73 6.74
C VAL A 83 -1.00 1.20 7.55
N ILE A 84 -2.22 1.38 7.03
CA ILE A 84 -3.42 0.77 7.58
C ILE A 84 -3.98 -0.24 6.57
N HIS A 85 -4.30 -1.44 7.05
CA HIS A 85 -4.88 -2.50 6.25
C HIS A 85 -6.34 -2.73 6.62
N LEU A 86 -7.16 -3.13 5.65
CA LEU A 86 -8.59 -3.38 5.81
C LEU A 86 -8.90 -4.27 7.03
N MET A 87 -8.17 -5.39 7.17
CA MET A 87 -8.35 -6.28 8.32
C MET A 87 -8.10 -5.62 9.68
N ASN A 88 -7.24 -4.59 9.76
CA ASN A 88 -7.07 -3.84 11.00
C ASN A 88 -8.34 -3.05 11.35
N LEU A 89 -8.99 -2.46 10.36
CA LEU A 89 -10.26 -1.73 10.52
C LEU A 89 -11.39 -2.68 10.92
N LEU A 90 -11.49 -3.84 10.27
CA LEU A 90 -12.51 -4.85 10.58
C LEU A 90 -12.35 -5.40 12.00
N HIS A 91 -11.12 -5.72 12.42
CA HIS A 91 -10.86 -6.18 13.79
C HIS A 91 -11.11 -5.10 14.86
N ALA A 92 -11.04 -3.83 14.48
CA ALA A 92 -11.37 -2.71 15.37
C ALA A 92 -12.89 -2.41 15.44
N GLY A 93 -13.73 -3.13 14.69
CA GLY A 93 -15.18 -2.95 14.69
C GLY A 93 -15.65 -1.70 13.95
N ILE A 94 -14.91 -1.27 12.92
CA ILE A 94 -15.21 -0.06 12.11
C ILE A 94 -16.20 -0.37 10.96
N ALA A 95 -16.68 -1.61 10.84
CA ALA A 95 -17.65 -2.07 9.84
C ALA A 95 -19.06 -2.20 10.41
#